data_AF-A0A8H2MAU5-F1
#
_entry.id   AF-A0A8H2MAU5-F1
#
_cell.length_a   1.000
_cell.length_b   1.000
_cell.length_c   1.000
_cell.angle_alpha   90.00
_cell.angle_beta   90.00
_cell.angle_gamma   90.00
#
_symmetry.space_group_name_H-M   'P 1'
#
loop_
_entity.id
_entity.type
_entity.pdbx_description
1 polymer ?
#
loop_
_entity_poly.entity_id
_entity_poly.type
_entity_poly.pdbx_seq_one_letter_code
_entity_poly.pdbx_strand_id
1 'polypeptide(L)'
;MKNYFTLYQVNPNASAQELNDFFKKELRKWTMRANAPKKEIRDEAEAKVKEISEALDHFKDEASKAAYLQALNLNNQPQQQTPPPQPRPQVNPQPQGQPNTNQMVDNLIRQAESFKGVNDAQAVNLLTQAINLNPRSRDAWLNLASQYMSMYRIGPHGVEVDLNREGENAYRKIFEFSPRDILASLNLFNYYRNWNWRDRQKQMFDIFYPQIKDKTSKAAFLYRGLMSLDQGNYEDAVNCLEEVYKYGPEIKEMTFETLGDPPSVHSNRHYKVKRDLIQAYKKRAEGFKVYGELISPEDADAYIYYKTKANQLDGENTDTSDIEYAQRLKTKGGASKLKIFGLPILAWILTRSLLVAIALGVFLSITDSTPGYIRSRKDLYKAHPDLKGIQSRADFDAKRLGNRS
;
A
#
# COMPACT_ATOMS: atom_id res chain seq x y z
N MET A 1 -28.53 21.52 20.11
CA MET A 1 -29.18 20.19 20.20
C MET A 1 -28.08 19.14 20.19
N LYS A 2 -28.11 18.10 21.05
CA LYS A 2 -27.07 17.04 21.06
C LYS A 2 -27.23 16.15 19.82
N ASN A 3 -26.14 15.68 19.23
CA ASN A 3 -26.16 14.68 18.15
C ASN A 3 -26.02 13.27 18.75
N TYR A 4 -27.16 12.59 18.96
CA TYR A 4 -27.19 11.26 19.58
C TYR A 4 -26.60 10.16 18.68
N PHE A 5 -26.57 10.36 17.35
CA PHE A 5 -25.92 9.43 16.43
C PHE A 5 -24.41 9.37 16.65
N THR A 6 -23.76 10.54 16.77
CA THR A 6 -22.33 10.62 17.08
C THR A 6 -22.04 10.18 18.51
N LEU A 7 -22.87 10.59 19.47
CA LEU A 7 -22.64 10.34 20.90
C LEU A 7 -22.71 8.84 21.25
N TYR A 8 -23.60 8.10 20.62
CA TYR A 8 -23.81 6.67 20.86
C TYR A 8 -23.34 5.76 19.71
N GLN A 9 -22.74 6.34 18.67
CA GLN A 9 -22.23 5.64 17.49
C GLN A 9 -23.29 4.76 16.81
N VAL A 10 -24.52 5.27 16.71
CA VAL A 10 -25.65 4.57 16.09
C VAL A 10 -25.89 5.04 14.66
N ASN A 11 -26.27 4.11 13.79
CA ASN A 11 -26.49 4.37 12.37
C ASN A 11 -27.66 5.38 12.17
N PRO A 12 -27.43 6.55 11.53
CA PRO A 12 -28.48 7.54 11.26
C PRO A 12 -29.61 7.01 10.37
N ASN A 13 -29.30 6.00 9.54
CA ASN A 13 -30.23 5.40 8.59
C ASN A 13 -31.08 4.27 9.21
N ALA A 14 -30.79 3.85 10.46
CA ALA A 14 -31.63 2.87 11.15
C ALA A 14 -33.04 3.42 11.35
N SER A 15 -34.06 2.56 11.30
CA SER A 15 -35.44 2.95 11.56
C SER A 15 -35.61 3.54 12.96
N ALA A 16 -36.65 4.37 13.16
CA ALA A 16 -36.97 4.90 14.49
C ALA A 16 -37.16 3.78 15.51
N GLN A 17 -37.74 2.64 15.09
CA GLN A 17 -37.92 1.46 15.93
C GLN A 17 -36.58 0.84 16.37
N GLU A 18 -35.64 0.62 15.45
CA GLU A 18 -34.31 0.07 15.77
C GLU A 18 -33.53 0.99 16.72
N LEU A 19 -33.62 2.31 16.51
CA LEU A 19 -33.01 3.29 17.41
C LEU A 19 -33.68 3.28 18.78
N ASN A 20 -35.01 3.21 18.83
CA ASN A 20 -35.77 3.12 20.07
C ASN A 20 -35.36 1.89 20.89
N ASP A 21 -35.26 0.73 20.23
CA ASP A 21 -34.88 -0.53 20.86
C ASP A 21 -33.44 -0.50 21.37
N PHE A 22 -32.52 0.10 20.60
CA PHE A 22 -31.15 0.35 21.05
C PHE A 22 -31.12 1.21 22.31
N PHE A 23 -31.79 2.37 22.30
CA PHE A 23 -31.76 3.30 23.43
C PHE A 23 -32.49 2.73 24.66
N LYS A 24 -33.54 1.94 24.50
CA LYS A 24 -34.16 1.19 25.60
C LYS A 24 -33.19 0.19 26.24
N LYS A 25 -32.37 -0.49 25.43
CA LYS A 25 -31.36 -1.43 25.93
C LYS A 25 -30.26 -0.72 26.73
N GLU A 26 -29.74 0.40 26.22
CA GLU A 26 -28.77 1.21 26.97
C GLU A 26 -29.40 1.84 28.22
N LEU A 27 -30.66 2.31 28.16
CA LEU A 27 -31.37 2.82 29.32
C LEU A 27 -31.40 1.79 30.45
N ARG A 28 -31.80 0.54 30.17
CA ARG A 28 -31.82 -0.55 31.17
C ARG A 28 -30.46 -0.77 31.80
N LYS A 29 -29.39 -0.77 31.00
CA LYS A 29 -28.01 -0.96 31.47
C LYS A 29 -27.58 0.15 32.42
N TRP A 30 -27.89 1.41 32.11
CA TRP A 30 -27.54 2.54 32.95
C TRP A 30 -28.44 2.66 34.20
N THR A 31 -29.72 2.32 34.11
CA THR A 31 -30.62 2.23 35.29
C THR A 31 -30.13 1.19 36.29
N MET A 32 -29.62 0.04 35.86
CA MET A 32 -29.01 -0.93 36.78
C MET A 32 -27.78 -0.36 37.50
N ARG A 33 -27.00 0.49 36.82
CA ARG A 33 -25.80 1.13 37.40
C ARG A 33 -26.11 2.29 38.32
N ALA A 34 -27.28 2.91 38.20
CA ALA A 34 -27.73 3.96 39.12
C ALA A 34 -27.95 3.43 40.56
N ASN A 35 -28.05 2.12 40.76
CA ASN A 35 -28.08 1.50 42.09
C ASN A 35 -26.70 1.08 42.61
N ALA A 36 -25.60 1.53 41.98
CA ALA A 36 -24.25 1.17 42.41
C ALA A 36 -23.93 1.72 43.82
N PRO A 37 -23.17 0.98 44.65
CA PRO A 37 -22.82 1.41 46.00
C PRO A 37 -21.85 2.60 46.03
N LYS A 38 -21.10 2.82 44.94
CA LYS A 38 -20.17 3.95 44.80
C LYS A 38 -20.91 5.17 44.25
N LYS A 39 -20.83 6.30 44.96
CA LYS A 39 -21.56 7.54 44.63
C LYS A 39 -21.23 8.04 43.23
N GLU A 40 -19.96 8.03 42.85
CA GLU A 40 -19.49 8.56 41.56
C GLU A 40 -20.10 7.79 40.38
N ILE A 41 -20.22 6.46 40.52
CA ILE A 41 -20.81 5.58 39.51
C ILE A 41 -22.31 5.83 39.39
N ARG A 42 -22.99 6.08 40.52
CA ARG A 42 -24.42 6.41 40.53
C ARG A 42 -24.67 7.76 39.85
N ASP A 43 -23.91 8.79 40.22
CA ASP A 43 -24.08 10.14 39.67
C ASP A 43 -23.85 10.16 38.15
N GLU A 44 -22.83 9.42 37.65
CA GLU A 44 -22.61 9.22 36.21
C GLU A 44 -23.79 8.48 35.55
N ALA A 45 -24.28 7.41 36.18
CA ALA A 45 -25.36 6.62 35.65
C ALA A 45 -26.68 7.40 35.60
N GLU A 46 -26.98 8.22 36.59
CA GLU A 46 -28.15 9.11 36.61
C GLU A 46 -28.10 10.15 35.48
N ALA A 47 -26.92 10.75 35.26
CA ALA A 47 -26.72 11.67 34.13
C ALA A 47 -26.96 10.97 32.78
N LYS A 48 -26.48 9.74 32.63
CA LYS A 48 -26.68 8.94 31.42
C LYS A 48 -28.13 8.49 31.23
N VAL A 49 -28.83 8.12 32.30
CA VAL A 49 -30.26 7.79 32.26
C VAL A 49 -31.07 8.97 31.75
N LYS A 50 -30.79 10.18 32.25
CA LYS A 50 -31.45 11.41 31.78
C LYS A 50 -31.17 11.67 30.30
N GLU A 51 -29.91 11.58 29.88
CA GLU A 51 -29.49 11.80 28.49
C GLU A 51 -30.13 10.80 27.51
N ILE A 52 -30.22 9.52 27.89
CA ILE A 52 -30.84 8.48 27.06
C ILE A 52 -32.35 8.66 27.00
N SER A 53 -32.97 9.12 28.09
CA SER A 53 -34.42 9.41 28.12
C SER A 53 -34.76 10.55 27.16
N GLU A 54 -33.95 11.62 27.14
CA GLU A 54 -34.09 12.70 26.15
C GLU A 54 -33.92 12.17 24.71
N ALA A 55 -33.00 11.24 24.46
CA ALA A 55 -32.83 10.63 23.16
C ALA A 55 -34.08 9.83 22.72
N LEU A 56 -34.68 9.07 23.64
CA LEU A 56 -35.87 8.27 23.36
C LEU A 56 -37.07 9.10 22.89
N ASP A 57 -37.22 10.32 23.40
CA ASP A 57 -38.29 11.23 22.98
C ASP A 57 -38.17 11.63 21.51
N HIS A 58 -36.94 11.73 20.99
CA HIS A 58 -36.66 12.03 19.59
C HIS A 58 -36.87 10.84 18.66
N PHE A 59 -36.86 9.60 19.18
CA PHE A 59 -36.94 8.37 18.39
C PHE A 59 -38.15 7.49 18.75
N LYS A 60 -39.22 8.09 19.28
CA LYS A 60 -40.46 7.36 19.61
C LYS A 60 -41.25 6.90 18.37
N ASP A 61 -41.14 7.62 17.27
CA ASP A 61 -41.76 7.33 15.98
C ASP A 61 -40.95 8.00 14.84
N GLU A 62 -41.26 7.63 13.59
CA GLU A 62 -40.55 8.17 12.41
C GLU A 62 -40.77 9.68 12.24
N ALA A 63 -41.91 10.22 12.66
CA ALA A 63 -42.18 11.65 12.59
C ALA A 63 -41.27 12.45 13.53
N SER A 64 -41.07 11.95 14.75
CA SER A 64 -40.20 12.53 15.76
C SER A 64 -38.73 12.44 15.34
N LYS A 65 -38.33 11.31 14.73
CA LYS A 65 -36.99 11.14 14.17
C LYS A 65 -36.74 12.13 13.03
N ALA A 66 -37.71 12.30 12.13
CA ALA A 66 -37.61 13.26 11.03
C ALA A 66 -37.50 14.71 11.55
N ALA A 67 -38.31 15.09 12.54
CA ALA A 67 -38.25 16.40 13.18
C ALA A 67 -36.90 16.64 13.87
N TYR A 68 -36.36 15.62 14.54
CA TYR A 68 -35.04 15.66 15.16
C TYR A 68 -33.91 15.85 14.14
N LEU A 69 -33.94 15.11 13.02
CA LEU A 69 -32.98 15.26 11.92
C LEU A 69 -33.06 16.66 11.28
N GLN A 70 -34.27 17.21 11.12
CA GLN A 70 -34.47 18.56 10.62
C GLN A 70 -33.89 19.62 11.58
N ALA A 71 -34.12 19.47 12.89
CA ALA A 71 -33.58 20.38 13.90
C ALA A 71 -32.04 20.29 14.02
N LEU A 72 -31.46 19.11 13.80
CA LEU A 72 -30.02 18.90 13.67
C LEU A 72 -29.44 19.66 12.48
N ASN A 73 -30.12 19.59 11.31
CA ASN A 73 -29.69 20.28 10.10
C ASN A 73 -29.78 21.80 10.24
N LEU A 74 -30.81 22.32 10.92
CA LEU A 74 -30.99 23.75 11.17
C LEU A 74 -29.94 24.32 12.15
N ASN A 75 -29.56 23.57 13.18
CA ASN A 75 -28.51 24.00 14.12
C ASN A 75 -27.09 23.92 13.54
N ASN A 76 -26.90 23.21 12.43
CA ASN A 76 -25.61 23.10 11.74
C ASN A 76 -25.44 24.16 10.63
N GLN A 77 -26.41 25.06 10.43
CA GLN A 77 -26.20 26.25 9.60
C GLN A 77 -25.38 27.31 10.37
N PRO A 78 -24.30 27.85 9.79
CA PRO A 78 -23.61 28.99 10.39
C PRO A 78 -24.56 30.19 10.47
N GLN A 79 -24.72 30.77 11.66
CA GLN A 79 -25.50 31.99 11.87
C GLN A 79 -24.97 33.10 10.94
N GLN A 80 -25.76 33.46 9.93
CA GLN A 80 -25.50 34.63 9.10
C GLN A 80 -25.69 35.88 9.95
N GLN A 81 -24.62 36.67 10.07
CA GLN A 81 -24.66 38.03 10.60
C GLN A 81 -25.59 38.88 9.72
N THR A 82 -26.59 39.51 10.33
CA THR A 82 -27.44 40.53 9.72
C THR A 82 -26.63 41.77 9.30
N PRO A 83 -26.70 42.23 8.03
CA PRO A 83 -26.19 43.54 7.62
C PRO A 83 -27.24 44.66 7.86
N PRO A 84 -26.82 45.93 8.08
CA PRO A 84 -27.71 47.07 8.30
C PRO A 84 -28.37 47.55 6.98
N PRO A 85 -29.44 48.37 7.05
CA PRO A 85 -30.38 48.56 5.95
C PRO A 85 -29.84 49.48 4.83
N GLN A 86 -30.07 49.06 3.58
CA GLN A 86 -29.81 49.85 2.37
C GLN A 86 -31.01 50.78 2.01
N PRO A 87 -30.75 51.93 1.35
CA PRO A 87 -31.77 52.66 0.60
C PRO A 87 -32.07 52.02 -0.78
N ARG A 88 -33.35 52.08 -1.14
CA ARG A 88 -34.03 51.64 -2.38
C ARG A 88 -33.55 52.36 -3.68
N PRO A 89 -34.14 52.08 -4.86
CA PRO A 89 -34.22 50.80 -5.60
C PRO A 89 -33.98 51.01 -7.12
N GLN A 90 -33.14 50.23 -7.82
CA GLN A 90 -33.25 50.21 -9.29
C GLN A 90 -32.99 48.84 -9.93
N VAL A 91 -34.11 48.34 -10.48
CA VAL A 91 -34.31 47.72 -11.81
C VAL A 91 -33.66 46.36 -12.10
N ASN A 92 -34.57 45.39 -12.29
CA ASN A 92 -34.47 44.06 -12.92
C ASN A 92 -33.67 42.95 -12.19
N PRO A 93 -34.36 41.95 -11.59
CA PRO A 93 -33.76 40.65 -11.37
C PRO A 93 -33.94 39.78 -12.62
N GLN A 94 -32.82 39.49 -13.30
CA GLN A 94 -32.65 38.17 -13.92
C GLN A 94 -32.79 37.09 -12.82
N PRO A 95 -33.31 35.89 -13.11
CA PRO A 95 -33.40 34.84 -12.11
C PRO A 95 -31.98 34.45 -11.69
N GLN A 96 -31.59 34.79 -10.46
CA GLN A 96 -30.41 34.20 -9.83
C GLN A 96 -30.70 32.72 -9.67
N GLY A 97 -30.13 31.93 -10.58
CA GLY A 97 -30.25 30.48 -10.58
C GLY A 97 -29.78 29.92 -9.26
N GLN A 98 -30.59 29.03 -8.70
CA GLN A 98 -30.15 28.11 -7.64
C GLN A 98 -28.81 27.50 -8.07
N PRO A 99 -27.86 27.30 -7.14
CA PRO A 99 -26.61 26.61 -7.48
C PRO A 99 -26.96 25.29 -8.15
N ASN A 100 -26.41 25.03 -9.34
CA ASN A 100 -26.56 23.74 -9.99
C ASN A 100 -26.09 22.66 -8.99
N THR A 101 -26.81 21.54 -8.87
CA THR A 101 -26.49 20.40 -8.01
C THR A 101 -24.99 20.05 -8.01
N ASN A 102 -24.31 20.14 -9.16
CA ASN A 102 -22.87 19.91 -9.25
C ASN A 102 -22.04 20.90 -8.42
N GLN A 103 -22.37 22.19 -8.42
CA GLN A 103 -21.69 23.18 -7.60
C GLN A 103 -21.90 22.93 -6.10
N MET A 104 -23.09 22.44 -5.70
CA MET A 104 -23.34 22.06 -4.31
C MET A 104 -22.49 20.87 -3.89
N VAL A 105 -22.37 19.86 -4.75
CA VAL A 105 -21.50 18.69 -4.56
C VAL A 105 -20.04 19.12 -4.40
N ASP A 106 -19.54 19.98 -5.27
CA ASP A 106 -18.15 20.48 -5.20
C ASP A 106 -17.88 21.29 -3.93
N ASN A 107 -18.86 22.08 -3.48
CA ASN A 107 -18.76 22.83 -2.23
C ASN A 107 -18.68 21.90 -1.01
N LEU A 108 -19.50 20.85 -0.98
CA LEU A 108 -19.47 19.85 0.09
C LEU A 108 -18.16 19.07 0.12
N ILE A 109 -17.62 18.70 -1.05
CA ILE A 109 -16.31 18.04 -1.16
C ILE A 109 -15.20 18.94 -0.59
N ARG A 110 -15.14 20.21 -1.04
CA ARG A 110 -14.15 21.18 -0.52
C ARG A 110 -14.28 21.42 0.98
N GLN A 111 -15.51 21.49 1.48
CA GLN A 111 -15.74 21.62 2.92
C GLN A 111 -15.28 20.38 3.68
N ALA A 112 -15.51 19.17 3.14
CA ALA A 112 -15.04 17.92 3.73
C ALA A 112 -13.52 17.87 3.84
N GLU A 113 -12.80 18.36 2.82
CA GLU A 113 -11.33 18.45 2.83
C GLU A 113 -10.80 19.27 4.01
N SER A 114 -11.46 20.39 4.38
CA SER A 114 -11.04 21.19 5.54
C SER A 114 -11.19 20.48 6.89
N PHE A 115 -11.98 19.41 6.95
CA PHE A 115 -12.16 18.60 8.15
C PHE A 115 -11.25 17.37 8.20
N LYS A 116 -10.52 17.06 7.13
CA LYS A 116 -9.67 15.86 7.07
C LYS A 116 -8.58 15.89 8.13
N GLY A 117 -8.51 14.83 8.96
CA GLY A 117 -7.55 14.70 10.06
C GLY A 117 -7.83 15.60 11.27
N VAL A 118 -8.85 16.46 11.20
CA VAL A 118 -9.31 17.34 12.29
C VAL A 118 -10.62 16.81 12.87
N ASN A 119 -11.58 16.50 12.00
CA ASN A 119 -12.88 15.94 12.34
C ASN A 119 -13.35 15.01 11.22
N ASP A 120 -12.78 13.81 11.20
CA ASP A 120 -13.02 12.82 10.15
C ASP A 120 -14.50 12.41 10.03
N ALA A 121 -15.24 12.40 11.15
CA ALA A 121 -16.67 12.13 11.15
C ALA A 121 -17.46 13.21 10.38
N GLN A 122 -17.10 14.49 10.56
CA GLN A 122 -17.70 15.59 9.80
C GLN A 122 -17.35 15.51 8.32
N ALA A 123 -16.10 15.16 7.99
CA ALA A 123 -15.69 14.95 6.59
C ALA A 123 -16.53 13.84 5.93
N VAL A 124 -16.69 12.68 6.58
CA VAL A 124 -17.54 11.58 6.10
C VAL A 124 -18.99 12.02 5.91
N ASN A 125 -19.56 12.78 6.85
CA ASN A 125 -20.94 13.28 6.75
C ASN A 125 -21.14 14.20 5.55
N LEU A 126 -20.20 15.12 5.30
CA LEU A 126 -20.26 16.04 4.15
C LEU A 126 -20.12 15.29 2.82
N LEU A 127 -19.22 14.31 2.75
CA LEU A 127 -19.05 13.46 1.56
C LEU A 127 -20.27 12.59 1.30
N THR A 128 -20.92 12.09 2.36
CA THR A 128 -22.18 11.35 2.25
C THR A 128 -23.31 12.25 1.73
N GLN A 129 -23.39 13.50 2.19
CA GLN A 129 -24.35 14.48 1.65
C GLN A 129 -24.07 14.76 0.17
N ALA A 130 -22.81 14.90 -0.23
CA ALA A 130 -22.42 15.08 -1.63
C ALA A 130 -22.87 13.90 -2.51
N ILE A 131 -22.71 12.66 -2.01
CA ILE A 131 -23.18 11.44 -2.68
C ILE A 131 -24.70 11.38 -2.74
N ASN A 132 -25.41 11.81 -1.70
CA ASN A 132 -26.88 11.84 -1.72
C ASN A 132 -27.42 12.85 -2.75
N LEU A 133 -26.73 13.97 -2.95
CA LEU A 133 -27.07 14.95 -3.99
C LEU A 133 -26.74 14.44 -5.40
N ASN A 134 -25.62 13.73 -5.56
CA ASN A 134 -25.25 13.10 -6.82
C ASN A 134 -24.62 11.71 -6.57
N PRO A 135 -25.41 10.63 -6.64
CA PRO A 135 -24.93 9.27 -6.37
C PRO A 135 -23.86 8.77 -7.36
N ARG A 136 -23.70 9.43 -8.50
CA ARG A 136 -22.68 9.13 -9.52
C ARG A 136 -21.51 10.13 -9.48
N SER A 137 -21.41 10.96 -8.44
CA SER A 137 -20.27 11.85 -8.25
C SER A 137 -19.02 11.03 -7.96
N ARG A 138 -18.20 10.84 -9.00
CA ARG A 138 -16.90 10.18 -8.94
C ARG A 138 -16.03 10.76 -7.83
N ASP A 139 -15.93 12.08 -7.75
CA ASP A 139 -15.02 12.76 -6.82
C ASP A 139 -15.51 12.66 -5.38
N ALA A 140 -16.83 12.65 -5.13
CA ALA A 140 -17.36 12.41 -3.80
C ALA A 140 -17.04 10.99 -3.30
N TRP A 141 -17.20 9.97 -4.17
CA TRP A 141 -16.84 8.58 -3.85
C TRP A 141 -15.33 8.41 -3.64
N LEU A 142 -14.48 9.02 -4.48
CA LEU A 142 -13.02 8.98 -4.32
C LEU A 142 -12.59 9.59 -2.99
N ASN A 143 -13.14 10.75 -2.64
CA ASN A 143 -12.82 11.43 -1.39
C ASN A 143 -13.33 10.64 -0.18
N LEU A 144 -14.53 10.05 -0.25
CA LEU A 144 -15.07 9.20 0.82
C LEU A 144 -14.18 7.97 1.04
N ALA A 145 -13.77 7.31 -0.04
CA ALA A 145 -12.90 6.14 0.04
C ALA A 145 -11.53 6.48 0.65
N SER A 146 -10.92 7.60 0.20
CA SER A 146 -9.68 8.14 0.75
C SER A 146 -9.81 8.49 2.24
N GLN A 147 -10.95 9.07 2.61
CA GLN A 147 -11.25 9.44 3.99
C GLN A 147 -11.29 8.19 4.88
N TYR A 148 -12.08 7.17 4.52
CA TYR A 148 -12.13 5.90 5.27
C TYR A 148 -10.77 5.22 5.40
N MET A 149 -9.99 5.17 4.32
CA MET A 149 -8.64 4.59 4.32
C MET A 149 -7.65 5.39 5.20
N SER A 150 -7.92 6.68 5.45
CA SER A 150 -7.09 7.55 6.29
C SER A 150 -7.52 7.57 7.76
N MET A 151 -8.75 7.15 8.07
CA MET A 151 -9.32 7.09 9.42
C MET A 151 -8.70 6.01 10.31
N TYR A 152 -7.54 5.48 9.93
CA TYR A 152 -6.67 4.65 10.77
C TYR A 152 -6.05 5.48 11.89
N ARG A 153 -6.87 5.88 12.87
CA ARG A 153 -6.42 6.53 14.10
C ARG A 153 -7.27 6.05 15.27
N ILE A 154 -6.55 5.55 16.26
CA ILE A 154 -6.96 5.13 17.61
C ILE A 154 -8.21 5.90 18.05
N GLY A 155 -9.35 5.20 18.17
CA GLY A 155 -10.59 5.81 18.63
C GLY A 155 -10.46 6.38 20.06
N PRO A 156 -11.45 7.16 20.55
CA PRO A 156 -11.42 7.82 21.86
C PRO A 156 -11.26 6.89 23.09
N HIS A 157 -11.21 5.57 22.88
CA HIS A 157 -10.99 4.54 23.91
C HIS A 157 -9.91 3.52 23.55
N GLY A 158 -9.05 3.80 22.58
CA GLY A 158 -8.04 2.83 22.14
C GLY A 158 -8.57 1.73 21.22
N VAL A 159 -9.85 1.77 20.84
CA VAL A 159 -10.44 0.78 19.93
C VAL A 159 -10.11 1.15 18.50
N GLU A 160 -9.38 0.26 17.84
CA GLU A 160 -9.05 0.31 16.42
C GLU A 160 -10.31 -0.06 15.63
N VAL A 161 -10.88 0.91 14.90
CA VAL A 161 -11.93 0.63 13.92
C VAL A 161 -11.27 0.67 12.55
N ASP A 162 -11.03 -0.51 12.00
CA ASP A 162 -10.52 -0.63 10.64
C ASP A 162 -11.65 -0.35 9.63
N LEU A 163 -11.63 0.85 9.03
CA LEU A 163 -12.56 1.27 7.98
C LEU A 163 -12.04 1.01 6.56
N ASN A 164 -10.99 0.20 6.42
CA ASN A 164 -10.42 -0.12 5.11
C ASN A 164 -11.45 -0.83 4.21
N ARG A 165 -12.38 -1.61 4.78
CA ARG A 165 -13.41 -2.31 4.01
C ARG A 165 -14.42 -1.33 3.43
N GLU A 166 -14.85 -0.34 4.20
CA GLU A 166 -15.72 0.75 3.78
C GLU A 166 -15.05 1.59 2.70
N GLY A 167 -13.75 1.87 2.85
CA GLY A 167 -12.94 2.52 1.83
C GLY A 167 -12.85 1.70 0.53
N GLU A 168 -12.63 0.38 0.63
CA GLU A 168 -12.58 -0.50 -0.54
C GLU A 168 -13.93 -0.50 -1.25
N ASN A 169 -15.03 -0.62 -0.49
CA ASN A 169 -16.38 -0.59 -1.03
C ASN A 169 -16.70 0.73 -1.74
N ALA A 170 -16.29 1.87 -1.15
CA ALA A 170 -16.47 3.19 -1.76
C ALA A 170 -15.69 3.34 -3.07
N TYR A 171 -14.44 2.84 -3.16
CA TYR A 171 -13.74 2.79 -4.44
C TYR A 171 -14.43 1.87 -5.44
N ARG A 172 -14.92 0.70 -5.00
CA ARG A 172 -15.62 -0.24 -5.87
C ARG A 172 -16.93 0.32 -6.43
N LYS A 173 -17.62 1.18 -5.68
CA LYS A 173 -18.83 1.88 -6.16
C LYS A 173 -18.57 2.71 -7.42
N ILE A 174 -17.37 3.27 -7.56
CA ILE A 174 -17.00 4.02 -8.76
C ILE A 174 -17.06 3.14 -10.01
N PHE A 175 -16.67 1.86 -9.91
CA PHE A 175 -16.69 0.95 -11.06
C PHE A 175 -18.10 0.59 -11.53
N GLU A 176 -19.15 0.82 -10.74
CA GLU A 176 -20.54 0.62 -11.17
C GLU A 176 -20.93 1.62 -12.27
N PHE A 177 -20.30 2.80 -12.31
CA PHE A 177 -20.59 3.85 -13.30
C PHE A 177 -19.37 4.35 -14.09
N SER A 178 -18.16 3.97 -13.69
CA SER A 178 -16.89 4.24 -14.38
C SER A 178 -15.99 3.00 -14.31
N PRO A 179 -16.24 1.95 -15.12
CA PRO A 179 -15.56 0.65 -14.99
C PRO A 179 -14.04 0.67 -15.22
N ARG A 180 -13.53 1.73 -15.84
CA ARG A 180 -12.10 1.91 -16.15
C ARG A 180 -11.46 3.05 -15.36
N ASP A 181 -12.04 3.41 -14.22
CA ASP A 181 -11.56 4.52 -13.43
C ASP A 181 -10.10 4.34 -12.98
N ILE A 182 -9.23 5.21 -13.48
CA ILE A 182 -7.79 5.15 -13.22
C ILE A 182 -7.49 5.41 -11.74
N LEU A 183 -8.12 6.40 -11.10
CA LEU A 183 -7.80 6.73 -9.70
C LEU A 183 -8.29 5.66 -8.74
N ALA A 184 -9.52 5.19 -8.91
CA ALA A 184 -10.07 4.14 -8.05
C ALA A 184 -9.21 2.87 -8.13
N SER A 185 -8.84 2.47 -9.36
CA SER A 185 -7.99 1.30 -9.56
C SER A 185 -6.55 1.51 -9.07
N LEU A 186 -5.93 2.67 -9.26
CA LEU A 186 -4.60 2.98 -8.70
C LEU A 186 -4.60 2.95 -7.16
N ASN A 187 -5.62 3.51 -6.53
CA ASN A 187 -5.72 3.51 -5.07
C ASN A 187 -5.93 2.10 -4.52
N LEU A 188 -6.80 1.30 -5.16
CA LEU A 188 -7.00 -0.09 -4.80
C LEU A 188 -5.77 -0.97 -5.10
N PHE A 189 -5.05 -0.74 -6.19
CA PHE A 189 -3.78 -1.42 -6.49
C PHE A 189 -2.80 -1.27 -5.34
N ASN A 190 -2.61 -0.03 -4.90
CA ASN A 190 -1.72 0.31 -3.81
C ASN A 190 -2.18 -0.28 -2.48
N TYR A 191 -3.49 -0.24 -2.21
CA TYR A 191 -4.08 -0.86 -1.04
C TYR A 191 -3.81 -2.37 -1.03
N TYR A 192 -4.16 -3.10 -2.10
CA TYR A 192 -3.94 -4.54 -2.21
C TYR A 192 -2.47 -4.93 -2.17
N ARG A 193 -1.58 -4.08 -2.72
CA ARG A 193 -0.14 -4.26 -2.60
C ARG A 193 0.32 -4.26 -1.15
N ASN A 194 -0.15 -3.31 -0.33
CA ASN A 194 0.21 -3.22 1.09
C ASN A 194 -0.22 -4.46 1.88
N TRP A 195 -1.33 -5.09 1.49
CA TRP A 195 -1.85 -6.32 2.10
C TRP A 195 -1.37 -7.61 1.41
N ASN A 196 -0.47 -7.51 0.41
CA ASN A 196 0.03 -8.62 -0.40
C ASN A 196 -1.09 -9.47 -1.07
N TRP A 197 -2.22 -8.85 -1.42
CA TRP A 197 -3.32 -9.50 -2.15
C TRP A 197 -3.08 -9.47 -3.66
N ARG A 198 -2.15 -10.30 -4.11
CA ARG A 198 -1.58 -10.26 -5.48
C ARG A 198 -2.60 -10.37 -6.61
N ASP A 199 -3.63 -11.21 -6.46
CA ASP A 199 -4.64 -11.38 -7.51
C ASP A 199 -5.50 -10.12 -7.66
N ARG A 200 -5.94 -9.54 -6.54
CA ARG A 200 -6.72 -8.29 -6.55
C ARG A 200 -5.87 -7.11 -7.02
N GLN A 201 -4.62 -7.06 -6.59
CA GLN A 201 -3.64 -6.08 -7.08
C GLN A 201 -3.52 -6.17 -8.61
N LYS A 202 -3.33 -7.37 -9.15
CA LYS A 202 -3.24 -7.60 -10.59
C LYS A 202 -4.49 -7.13 -11.33
N GLN A 203 -5.68 -7.46 -10.81
CA GLN A 203 -6.94 -6.99 -11.41
C GLN A 203 -6.98 -5.47 -11.53
N MET A 204 -6.53 -4.74 -10.51
CA MET A 204 -6.48 -3.28 -10.55
C MET A 204 -5.43 -2.77 -11.54
N PHE A 205 -4.24 -3.41 -11.57
CA PHE A 205 -3.19 -3.11 -12.53
C PHE A 205 -3.68 -3.24 -13.97
N ASP A 206 -4.39 -4.33 -14.29
CA ASP A 206 -4.91 -4.59 -15.64
C ASP A 206 -5.95 -3.54 -16.09
N ILE A 207 -6.58 -2.81 -15.16
CA ILE A 207 -7.53 -1.72 -15.45
C ILE A 207 -6.81 -0.43 -15.82
N PHE A 208 -5.89 0.07 -14.97
CA PHE A 208 -5.26 1.38 -15.21
C PHE A 208 -4.04 1.30 -16.11
N TYR A 209 -3.27 0.20 -16.07
CA TYR A 209 -1.98 0.14 -16.77
C TYR A 209 -2.09 0.40 -18.28
N PRO A 210 -3.08 -0.17 -19.02
CA PRO A 210 -3.23 0.11 -20.45
C PRO A 210 -3.42 1.59 -20.80
N GLN A 211 -3.87 2.40 -19.84
CA GLN A 211 -4.16 3.82 -20.02
C GLN A 211 -2.92 4.70 -19.74
N ILE A 212 -1.90 4.14 -19.07
CA ILE A 212 -0.68 4.86 -18.70
C ILE A 212 0.58 4.27 -19.34
N LYS A 213 0.48 3.12 -20.03
CA LYS A 213 1.60 2.28 -20.51
C LYS A 213 2.52 2.90 -21.57
N ASP A 214 2.29 4.14 -21.99
CA ASP A 214 3.20 4.77 -22.95
C ASP A 214 4.63 4.74 -22.38
N LYS A 215 5.57 4.29 -23.20
CA LYS A 215 6.92 3.86 -22.79
C LYS A 215 7.80 5.00 -22.28
N THR A 216 7.34 6.24 -22.38
CA THR A 216 8.02 7.45 -21.90
C THR A 216 7.46 7.93 -20.55
N SER A 217 6.35 7.36 -20.07
CA SER A 217 5.71 7.80 -18.84
C SER A 217 6.42 7.24 -17.60
N LYS A 218 6.86 8.14 -16.72
CA LYS A 218 7.40 7.79 -15.39
C LYS A 218 6.42 6.92 -14.60
N ALA A 219 5.12 7.16 -14.77
CA ALA A 219 4.09 6.37 -14.13
C ALA A 219 4.04 4.94 -14.67
N ALA A 220 4.18 4.76 -15.99
CA ALA A 220 4.24 3.43 -16.60
C ALA A 220 5.37 2.60 -16.00
N PHE A 221 6.58 3.17 -15.95
CA PHE A 221 7.74 2.49 -15.39
C PHE A 221 7.56 2.20 -13.90
N LEU A 222 7.09 3.16 -13.11
CA LEU A 222 6.88 2.93 -11.68
C LEU A 222 5.93 1.76 -11.43
N TYR A 223 4.73 1.79 -12.02
CA TYR A 223 3.74 0.78 -11.74
C TYR A 223 4.07 -0.58 -12.34
N ARG A 224 4.70 -0.64 -13.52
CA ARG A 224 5.24 -1.89 -14.06
C ARG A 224 6.35 -2.46 -13.18
N GLY A 225 7.24 -1.59 -12.68
CA GLY A 225 8.32 -1.98 -11.77
C GLY A 225 7.79 -2.54 -10.45
N LEU A 226 6.82 -1.87 -9.83
CA LEU A 226 6.16 -2.34 -8.61
C LEU A 226 5.42 -3.66 -8.83
N MET A 227 4.63 -3.77 -9.91
CA MET A 227 3.92 -5.02 -10.22
C MET A 227 4.89 -6.17 -10.46
N SER A 228 5.97 -5.93 -11.21
CA SER A 228 7.01 -6.94 -11.49
C SER A 228 7.73 -7.38 -10.23
N LEU A 229 8.05 -6.43 -9.34
CA LEU A 229 8.65 -6.70 -8.04
C LEU A 229 7.77 -7.64 -7.22
N ASP A 230 6.47 -7.35 -7.17
CA ASP A 230 5.52 -8.12 -6.37
C ASP A 230 5.24 -9.50 -7.01
N GLN A 231 5.29 -9.63 -8.34
CA GLN A 231 5.18 -10.92 -9.05
C GLN A 231 6.46 -11.77 -9.01
N GLY A 232 7.58 -11.21 -8.53
CA GLY A 232 8.87 -11.90 -8.52
C GLY A 232 9.63 -11.83 -9.84
N ASN A 233 9.18 -11.01 -10.79
CA ASN A 233 9.94 -10.69 -11.99
C ASN A 233 10.96 -9.58 -11.68
N TYR A 234 12.00 -9.93 -10.93
CA TYR A 234 12.94 -8.96 -10.38
C TYR A 234 13.79 -8.25 -11.44
N GLU A 235 13.99 -8.87 -12.60
CA GLU A 235 14.73 -8.25 -13.70
C GLU A 235 13.95 -7.09 -14.32
N ASP A 236 12.67 -7.33 -14.65
CA ASP A 236 11.79 -6.27 -15.16
C ASP A 236 11.55 -5.18 -14.10
N ALA A 237 11.47 -5.57 -12.83
CA ALA A 237 11.39 -4.64 -11.71
C ALA A 237 12.60 -3.71 -11.65
N VAL A 238 13.83 -4.25 -11.73
CA VAL A 238 15.08 -3.46 -11.76
C VAL A 238 15.06 -2.50 -12.95
N ASN A 239 14.83 -3.01 -14.16
CA ASN A 239 14.86 -2.20 -15.38
C ASN A 239 13.87 -1.03 -15.31
N CYS A 240 12.66 -1.28 -14.81
CA CYS A 240 11.65 -0.24 -14.69
C CYS A 240 11.96 0.75 -13.56
N LEU A 241 12.34 0.28 -12.37
CA LEU A 241 12.60 1.15 -11.23
C LEU A 241 13.89 1.98 -11.39
N GLU A 242 14.88 1.51 -12.14
CA GLU A 242 16.06 2.30 -12.52
C GLU A 242 15.67 3.52 -13.36
N GLU A 243 14.81 3.35 -14.37
CA GLU A 243 14.32 4.46 -15.19
C GLU A 243 13.61 5.52 -14.34
N VAL A 244 12.84 5.09 -13.35
CA VAL A 244 12.15 5.98 -12.41
C VAL A 244 13.15 6.66 -11.46
N TYR A 245 14.14 5.92 -10.98
CA TYR A 245 15.13 6.42 -10.02
C TYR A 245 16.01 7.55 -10.59
N LYS A 246 16.18 7.63 -11.92
CA LYS A 246 16.85 8.77 -12.60
C LYS A 246 16.24 10.13 -12.27
N TYR A 247 14.96 10.16 -11.88
CA TYR A 247 14.25 11.39 -11.52
C TYR A 247 14.31 11.71 -10.02
N GLY A 248 14.89 10.83 -9.20
CA GLY A 248 15.06 11.01 -7.77
C GLY A 248 14.77 9.76 -6.95
N PRO A 249 15.29 9.69 -5.71
CA PRO A 249 15.08 8.54 -4.81
C PRO A 249 13.65 8.44 -4.27
N GLU A 250 12.91 9.54 -4.31
CA GLU A 250 11.52 9.64 -3.90
C GLU A 250 10.74 10.43 -4.95
N ILE A 251 9.51 9.98 -5.24
CA ILE A 251 8.58 10.71 -6.11
C ILE A 251 7.39 11.12 -5.26
N LYS A 252 7.21 12.43 -5.09
CA LYS A 252 6.13 13.02 -4.28
C LYS A 252 4.84 13.24 -5.06
N GLU A 253 4.98 13.52 -6.34
CA GLU A 253 3.88 13.82 -7.24
C GLU A 253 4.05 13.05 -8.54
N MET A 254 2.98 12.40 -8.95
CA MET A 254 2.92 11.72 -10.23
C MET A 254 1.71 12.20 -10.99
N THR A 255 1.97 12.77 -12.17
CA THR A 255 0.94 13.12 -13.13
C THR A 255 0.71 11.92 -14.04
N PHE A 256 -0.54 11.49 -14.13
CA PHE A 256 -1.00 10.53 -15.12
C PHE A 256 -1.59 11.36 -16.26
N GLU A 257 -0.89 11.41 -17.39
CA GLU A 257 -1.52 11.83 -18.65
C GLU A 257 -2.49 10.70 -19.01
N THR A 258 -3.78 11.02 -19.06
CA THR A 258 -4.82 10.03 -19.38
C THR A 258 -5.46 10.41 -20.71
N LEU A 259 -5.85 9.41 -21.50
CA LEU A 259 -6.46 9.61 -22.82
C LEU A 259 -7.93 10.11 -22.73
N GLY A 260 -8.38 10.63 -21.58
CA GLY A 260 -9.78 10.98 -21.32
C GLY A 260 -9.94 12.32 -20.61
N ASP A 261 -11.18 12.74 -20.38
CA ASP A 261 -11.54 13.95 -19.62
C ASP A 261 -11.70 13.60 -18.12
N PRO A 262 -10.91 14.18 -17.19
CA PRO A 262 -9.88 15.20 -17.41
C PRO A 262 -8.54 14.62 -17.91
N PRO A 263 -7.82 15.35 -18.78
CA PRO A 263 -6.64 14.88 -19.52
C PRO A 263 -5.43 14.55 -18.65
N SER A 264 -5.44 14.97 -17.38
CA SER A 264 -4.36 14.69 -16.45
C SER A 264 -4.87 14.56 -15.04
N VAL A 265 -4.37 13.55 -14.34
CA VAL A 265 -4.69 13.31 -12.93
C VAL A 265 -3.42 13.37 -12.10
N HIS A 266 -3.47 14.09 -10.97
CA HIS A 266 -2.36 14.19 -10.03
C HIS A 266 -2.55 13.25 -8.84
N SER A 267 -1.48 12.57 -8.43
CA SER A 267 -1.43 11.84 -7.17
C SER A 267 -0.35 12.42 -6.28
N ASN A 268 -0.74 12.88 -5.08
CA ASN A 268 0.17 13.41 -4.05
C ASN A 268 0.82 12.29 -3.20
N ARG A 269 0.91 11.08 -3.76
CA ARG A 269 1.42 9.91 -3.07
C ARG A 269 2.94 9.88 -3.16
N HIS A 270 3.57 9.66 -2.01
CA HIS A 270 5.01 9.51 -1.90
C HIS A 270 5.42 8.06 -2.21
N TYR A 271 6.26 7.87 -3.23
CA TYR A 271 6.83 6.57 -3.58
C TYR A 271 8.29 6.51 -3.19
N LYS A 272 8.64 5.51 -2.37
CA LYS A 272 10.02 5.25 -1.93
C LYS A 272 10.76 4.42 -2.98
N VAL A 273 10.97 5.00 -4.16
CA VAL A 273 11.59 4.32 -5.32
C VAL A 273 12.94 3.71 -4.94
N LYS A 274 13.76 4.45 -4.18
CA LYS A 274 15.03 3.95 -3.63
C LYS A 274 14.87 2.60 -2.92
N ARG A 275 13.91 2.51 -1.99
CA ARG A 275 13.65 1.31 -1.19
C ARG A 275 13.22 0.15 -2.08
N ASP A 276 12.28 0.40 -2.98
CA ASP A 276 11.72 -0.64 -3.84
C ASP A 276 12.77 -1.13 -4.86
N LEU A 277 13.65 -0.25 -5.35
CA LEU A 277 14.79 -0.60 -6.21
C LEU A 277 15.87 -1.41 -5.46
N ILE A 278 16.22 -1.02 -4.23
CA ILE A 278 17.11 -1.82 -3.36
C ILE A 278 16.54 -3.22 -3.18
N GLN A 279 15.23 -3.33 -2.92
CA GLN A 279 14.56 -4.61 -2.77
C GLN A 279 14.61 -5.43 -4.05
N ALA A 280 14.36 -4.81 -5.22
CA ALA A 280 14.44 -5.46 -6.51
C ALA A 280 15.84 -6.03 -6.78
N TYR A 281 16.90 -5.25 -6.55
CA TYR A 281 18.28 -5.71 -6.67
C TYR A 281 18.60 -6.86 -5.70
N LYS A 282 18.26 -6.73 -4.41
CA LYS A 282 18.50 -7.79 -3.42
C LYS A 282 17.81 -9.08 -3.85
N LYS A 283 16.53 -9.01 -4.24
CA LYS A 283 15.78 -10.18 -4.68
C LYS A 283 16.26 -10.76 -6.00
N ARG A 284 16.73 -9.93 -6.94
CA ARG A 284 17.37 -10.40 -8.18
C ARG A 284 18.67 -11.15 -7.90
N ALA A 285 19.49 -10.63 -6.98
CA ALA A 285 20.71 -11.28 -6.53
C ALA A 285 20.39 -12.65 -5.90
N GLU A 286 19.44 -12.70 -4.95
CA GLU A 286 19.01 -13.96 -4.33
C GLU A 286 18.45 -14.98 -5.34
N GLY A 287 17.92 -14.52 -6.47
CA GLY A 287 17.50 -15.40 -7.58
C GLY A 287 18.63 -16.25 -8.17
N PHE A 288 19.90 -15.86 -7.99
CA PHE A 288 21.07 -16.63 -8.42
C PHE A 288 21.53 -17.70 -7.41
N LYS A 289 20.90 -17.74 -6.23
CA LYS A 289 21.15 -18.78 -5.23
C LYS A 289 20.14 -19.93 -5.36
N VAL A 290 20.58 -21.13 -5.04
CA VAL A 290 19.73 -22.32 -4.81
C VAL A 290 20.13 -22.89 -3.45
N TYR A 291 19.15 -23.05 -2.56
CA TYR A 291 19.37 -23.43 -1.15
C TYR A 291 20.38 -22.53 -0.41
N GLY A 292 20.46 -21.25 -0.77
CA GLY A 292 21.37 -20.28 -0.17
C GLY A 292 22.77 -20.24 -0.80
N GLU A 293 23.09 -21.15 -1.73
CA GLU A 293 24.40 -21.22 -2.39
C GLU A 293 24.33 -20.78 -3.86
N LEU A 294 25.41 -20.19 -4.37
CA LEU A 294 25.50 -19.82 -5.78
C LEU A 294 25.66 -21.06 -6.67
N ILE A 295 24.90 -21.10 -7.76
CA ILE A 295 24.81 -22.28 -8.64
C ILE A 295 26.07 -22.42 -9.51
N SER A 296 26.64 -21.30 -9.98
CA SER A 296 27.81 -21.30 -10.86
C SER A 296 28.71 -20.07 -10.68
N PRO A 297 29.98 -20.13 -11.14
CA PRO A 297 30.85 -18.95 -11.25
C PRO A 297 30.28 -17.87 -12.17
N GLU A 298 29.55 -18.24 -13.21
CA GLU A 298 28.89 -17.30 -14.13
C GLU A 298 27.77 -16.52 -13.42
N ASP A 299 27.03 -17.18 -12.52
CA ASP A 299 26.01 -16.55 -11.68
C ASP A 299 26.60 -15.64 -10.58
N ALA A 300 27.86 -15.88 -10.19
CA ALA A 300 28.57 -15.07 -9.19
C ALA A 300 28.78 -13.63 -9.66
N ASP A 301 29.04 -13.40 -10.95
CA ASP A 301 29.24 -12.05 -11.49
C ASP A 301 27.96 -11.23 -11.44
N ALA A 302 26.83 -11.83 -11.83
CA ALA A 302 25.53 -11.18 -11.75
C ALA A 302 25.09 -10.96 -10.29
N TYR A 303 25.34 -11.94 -9.41
CA TYR A 303 25.10 -11.81 -7.98
C TYR A 303 25.86 -10.62 -7.38
N ILE A 304 27.17 -10.55 -7.63
CA ILE A 304 28.03 -9.47 -7.16
C ILE A 304 27.50 -8.13 -7.68
N TYR A 305 27.22 -8.03 -8.99
CA TYR A 305 26.69 -6.81 -9.59
C TYR A 305 25.44 -6.29 -8.86
N TYR A 306 24.40 -7.11 -8.73
CA TYR A 306 23.14 -6.68 -8.13
C TYR A 306 23.27 -6.41 -6.63
N LYS A 307 24.04 -7.22 -5.90
CA LYS A 307 24.28 -7.00 -4.46
C LYS A 307 25.06 -5.72 -4.23
N THR A 308 26.10 -5.44 -5.03
CA THR A 308 26.85 -4.19 -4.98
C THR A 308 25.95 -2.99 -5.28
N LYS A 309 25.10 -3.05 -6.31
CA LYS A 309 24.14 -1.99 -6.62
C LYS A 309 23.16 -1.73 -5.48
N ALA A 310 22.63 -2.78 -4.85
CA ALA A 310 21.77 -2.65 -3.68
C ALA A 310 22.49 -1.96 -2.52
N ASN A 311 23.73 -2.37 -2.22
CA ASN A 311 24.54 -1.84 -1.12
C ASN A 311 24.92 -0.36 -1.35
N GLN A 312 25.29 0.00 -2.58
CA GLN A 312 25.58 1.38 -2.98
C GLN A 312 24.38 2.30 -2.76
N LEU A 313 23.17 1.80 -3.02
CA LEU A 313 21.96 2.56 -2.76
C LEU A 313 21.64 2.64 -1.26
N ASP A 314 21.77 1.54 -0.51
CA ASP A 314 21.45 1.51 0.94
C ASP A 314 22.28 2.54 1.72
N GLY A 315 23.56 2.70 1.39
CA GLY A 315 24.46 3.67 2.04
C GLY A 315 24.88 3.28 3.46
N GLU A 316 24.34 2.18 4.00
CA GLU A 316 24.78 1.59 5.26
C GLU A 316 26.03 0.73 5.05
N ASN A 317 26.79 0.53 6.14
CA ASN A 317 27.97 -0.33 6.24
C ASN A 317 27.52 -1.79 6.02
N THR A 318 27.28 -2.10 4.75
CA THR A 318 26.56 -3.29 4.32
C THR A 318 27.52 -4.46 4.36
N ASP A 319 27.11 -5.51 5.06
CA ASP A 319 27.84 -6.76 5.18
C ASP A 319 28.33 -7.23 3.79
N THR A 320 29.66 -7.14 3.59
CA THR A 320 30.34 -7.51 2.34
C THR A 320 30.64 -9.00 2.28
N SER A 321 30.38 -9.76 3.35
CA SER A 321 30.73 -11.18 3.43
C SER A 321 30.12 -12.00 2.29
N ASP A 322 28.88 -11.69 1.91
CA ASP A 322 28.18 -12.26 0.76
C ASP A 322 28.90 -12.01 -0.58
N ILE A 323 29.43 -10.80 -0.78
CA ILE A 323 30.14 -10.40 -2.01
C ILE A 323 31.52 -11.07 -2.03
N GLU A 324 32.23 -11.06 -0.91
CA GLU A 324 33.53 -11.72 -0.77
C GLU A 324 33.43 -13.23 -0.98
N TYR A 325 32.37 -13.85 -0.47
CA TYR A 325 32.07 -15.26 -0.71
C TYR A 325 31.89 -15.55 -2.21
N ALA A 326 31.08 -14.74 -2.90
CA ALA A 326 30.88 -14.87 -4.34
C ALA A 326 32.19 -14.69 -5.14
N GLN A 327 33.03 -13.73 -4.74
CA GLN A 327 34.36 -13.52 -5.33
C GLN A 327 35.29 -14.72 -5.15
N ARG A 328 35.30 -15.35 -3.97
CA ARG A 328 36.09 -16.57 -3.70
C ARG A 328 35.63 -17.77 -4.54
N LEU A 329 34.32 -17.88 -4.80
CA LEU A 329 33.76 -18.90 -5.69
C LEU A 329 34.27 -18.74 -7.13
N LYS A 330 34.31 -17.49 -7.62
CA LYS A 330 34.86 -17.16 -8.95
C LYS A 330 36.33 -17.59 -9.07
N THR A 331 37.16 -17.30 -8.08
CA THR A 331 38.59 -17.64 -8.11
C THR A 331 38.85 -19.15 -7.99
N LYS A 332 38.06 -19.87 -7.18
CA LYS A 332 38.14 -21.34 -7.07
C LYS A 332 37.70 -22.06 -8.35
N GLY A 333 36.63 -21.59 -9.01
CA GLY A 333 36.17 -22.13 -10.30
C GLY A 333 37.22 -21.98 -11.40
N GLY A 334 37.86 -20.80 -11.47
CA GLY A 334 38.97 -20.54 -12.40
C GLY A 334 40.19 -21.44 -12.16
N ALA A 335 40.57 -21.65 -10.90
CA ALA A 335 41.68 -22.55 -10.55
C ALA A 335 41.40 -24.02 -10.94
N SER A 336 40.15 -24.47 -10.92
CA SER A 336 39.78 -25.82 -11.37
C SER A 336 39.83 -26.00 -12.89
N LYS A 337 39.41 -24.98 -13.67
CA LYS A 337 39.56 -24.97 -15.15
C LYS A 337 41.04 -24.89 -15.55
N LEU A 338 41.86 -24.14 -14.80
CA LEU A 338 43.32 -24.12 -14.97
C LEU A 338 43.97 -25.47 -14.63
N LYS A 339 43.39 -26.28 -13.74
CA LYS A 339 43.87 -27.65 -13.49
C LYS A 339 43.51 -28.65 -14.59
N ILE A 340 42.50 -28.38 -15.42
CA ILE A 340 42.09 -29.29 -16.50
C ILE A 340 42.78 -28.92 -17.83
N PHE A 341 42.92 -27.62 -18.13
CA PHE A 341 43.57 -27.15 -19.35
C PHE A 341 45.00 -26.64 -19.15
N GLY A 342 45.31 -26.14 -17.95
CA GLY A 342 46.63 -25.61 -17.63
C GLY A 342 47.62 -26.69 -17.20
N LEU A 343 47.21 -27.88 -16.73
CA LEU A 343 48.14 -28.96 -16.39
C LEU A 343 48.93 -29.53 -17.59
N PRO A 344 48.36 -29.73 -18.79
CA PRO A 344 49.17 -30.11 -19.94
C PRO A 344 50.08 -28.96 -20.44
N ILE A 345 49.67 -27.70 -20.31
CA ILE A 345 50.47 -26.54 -20.73
C ILE A 345 51.58 -26.23 -19.70
N LEU A 346 51.28 -26.32 -18.40
CA LEU A 346 52.27 -26.24 -17.32
C LEU A 346 53.18 -27.46 -17.30
N ALA A 347 52.72 -28.67 -17.64
CA ALA A 347 53.62 -29.82 -17.80
C ALA A 347 54.59 -29.62 -18.98
N TRP A 348 54.13 -29.00 -20.07
CA TRP A 348 54.99 -28.63 -21.21
C TRP A 348 56.00 -27.53 -20.88
N ILE A 349 55.62 -26.56 -20.03
CA ILE A 349 56.51 -25.47 -19.57
C ILE A 349 57.44 -25.93 -18.42
N LEU A 350 56.97 -26.79 -17.52
CA LEU A 350 57.72 -27.27 -16.34
C LEU A 350 58.73 -28.38 -16.67
N THR A 351 58.66 -29.00 -17.85
CA THR A 351 59.81 -29.75 -18.39
C THR A 351 61.07 -28.91 -18.59
N ARG A 352 61.02 -27.57 -18.39
CA ARG A 352 62.21 -26.69 -18.48
C ARG A 352 62.67 -26.03 -17.19
N SER A 353 61.98 -26.12 -16.05
CA SER A 353 62.38 -25.34 -14.85
C SER A 353 62.03 -26.01 -13.52
N LEU A 354 62.98 -26.78 -12.96
CA LEU A 354 62.84 -27.59 -11.73
C LEU A 354 62.93 -26.80 -10.40
N LEU A 355 62.78 -25.46 -10.38
CA LEU A 355 63.10 -24.67 -9.15
C LEU A 355 61.93 -23.92 -8.49
N VAL A 356 60.69 -24.02 -8.98
CA VAL A 356 59.55 -23.26 -8.41
C VAL A 356 58.63 -24.10 -7.51
N ALA A 357 58.76 -25.43 -7.51
CA ALA A 357 57.83 -26.35 -6.84
C ALA A 357 57.83 -26.27 -5.29
N ILE A 358 58.88 -25.72 -4.66
CA ILE A 358 59.01 -25.74 -3.20
C ILE A 358 58.32 -24.53 -2.54
N ALA A 359 58.13 -23.41 -3.26
CA ALA A 359 57.49 -22.21 -2.70
C ALA A 359 55.95 -22.31 -2.63
N LEU A 360 55.32 -23.11 -3.51
CA LEU A 360 53.84 -23.25 -3.56
C LEU A 360 53.27 -24.28 -2.57
N GLY A 361 54.09 -25.20 -2.06
CA GLY A 361 53.65 -26.24 -1.14
C GLY A 361 53.30 -25.73 0.26
N VAL A 362 53.87 -24.60 0.68
CA VAL A 362 53.70 -24.06 2.04
C VAL A 362 52.50 -23.10 2.14
N PHE A 363 52.03 -22.51 1.03
CA PHE A 363 50.93 -21.54 1.06
C PHE A 363 49.53 -22.20 1.13
N LEU A 364 49.42 -23.52 0.89
CA LEU A 364 48.16 -24.25 0.90
C LEU A 364 47.81 -24.93 2.23
N SER A 365 48.66 -24.85 3.27
CA SER A 365 48.44 -25.54 4.55
C SER A 365 47.73 -24.70 5.63
N ILE A 366 47.30 -23.47 5.33
CA ILE A 366 46.63 -22.60 6.30
C ILE A 366 45.30 -22.13 5.71
N THR A 367 44.22 -22.89 5.93
CA THR A 367 42.82 -22.40 6.03
C THR A 367 41.87 -23.59 6.21
N ASP A 368 41.82 -24.14 7.42
CA ASP A 368 40.79 -25.12 7.80
C ASP A 368 40.22 -24.75 9.17
N SER A 369 39.15 -23.95 9.18
CA SER A 369 38.06 -24.00 10.17
C SER A 369 37.06 -22.83 9.98
N THR A 370 35.92 -23.10 9.35
CA THR A 370 34.67 -22.34 9.56
C THR A 370 33.48 -23.27 9.28
N PRO A 371 32.48 -23.39 10.18
CA PRO A 371 31.39 -24.36 10.02
C PRO A 371 30.27 -23.79 9.13
N GLY A 372 29.76 -24.62 8.21
CA GLY A 372 28.61 -24.29 7.35
C GLY A 372 28.75 -24.63 5.86
N TYR A 373 29.78 -25.37 5.45
CA TYR A 373 30.14 -25.57 4.04
C TYR A 373 29.62 -26.88 3.44
N ILE A 374 28.92 -26.81 2.31
CA ILE A 374 28.85 -27.89 1.33
C ILE A 374 30.05 -27.73 0.37
N ARG A 375 31.05 -28.62 0.49
CA ARG A 375 32.38 -28.46 -0.14
C ARG A 375 32.43 -28.84 -1.63
N SER A 376 31.40 -29.46 -2.18
CA SER A 376 31.39 -29.87 -3.59
C SER A 376 29.96 -29.99 -4.14
N ARG A 377 29.77 -29.85 -5.47
CA ARG A 377 28.48 -30.17 -6.14
C ARG A 377 27.97 -31.58 -5.75
N LYS A 378 28.89 -32.50 -5.47
CA LYS A 378 28.58 -33.87 -5.01
C LYS A 378 27.89 -33.85 -3.65
N ASP A 379 28.29 -32.96 -2.75
CA ASP A 379 27.67 -32.81 -1.44
C ASP A 379 26.32 -32.07 -1.54
N LEU A 380 26.19 -31.10 -2.45
CA LEU A 380 24.92 -30.43 -2.75
C LEU A 380 23.91 -31.43 -3.31
N TYR A 381 24.32 -32.26 -4.28
CA TYR A 381 23.48 -33.34 -4.81
C TYR A 381 23.24 -34.47 -3.80
N LYS A 382 24.10 -34.62 -2.79
CA LYS A 382 23.88 -35.59 -1.70
C LYS A 382 22.82 -35.07 -0.72
N ALA A 383 22.84 -33.79 -0.41
CA ALA A 383 21.83 -33.12 0.42
C ALA A 383 20.49 -32.94 -0.32
N HIS A 384 20.55 -32.72 -1.63
CA HIS A 384 19.41 -32.48 -2.53
C HIS A 384 19.51 -33.36 -3.79
N PRO A 385 19.18 -34.66 -3.70
CA PRO A 385 19.28 -35.61 -4.83
C PRO A 385 18.43 -35.22 -6.04
N ASP A 386 17.36 -34.45 -5.81
CA ASP A 386 16.50 -33.87 -6.82
C ASP A 386 17.23 -32.84 -7.71
N LEU A 387 18.37 -32.30 -7.29
CA LEU A 387 19.19 -31.41 -8.12
C LEU A 387 20.18 -32.14 -9.04
N LYS A 388 20.29 -33.47 -8.95
CA LYS A 388 21.24 -34.24 -9.77
C LYS A 388 20.98 -33.99 -11.26
N GLY A 389 22.03 -33.58 -11.98
CA GLY A 389 21.98 -33.28 -13.41
C GLY A 389 21.80 -31.80 -13.78
N ILE A 390 21.51 -30.92 -12.80
CA ILE A 390 21.40 -29.47 -13.04
C ILE A 390 22.81 -28.87 -13.06
N GLN A 391 23.26 -28.36 -14.21
CA GLN A 391 24.60 -27.79 -14.39
C GLN A 391 24.58 -26.27 -14.54
N SER A 392 23.44 -25.72 -14.93
CA SER A 392 23.20 -24.31 -15.17
C SER A 392 21.87 -23.85 -14.58
N ARG A 393 21.69 -22.52 -14.51
CA ARG A 393 20.41 -21.93 -14.13
C ARG A 393 19.28 -22.32 -15.08
N ALA A 394 19.57 -22.39 -16.38
CA ALA A 394 18.60 -22.81 -17.39
C ALA A 394 18.09 -24.24 -17.13
N ASP A 395 18.96 -25.15 -16.70
CA ASP A 395 18.57 -26.53 -16.33
C ASP A 395 17.64 -26.54 -15.11
N PHE A 396 17.92 -25.68 -14.13
CA PHE A 396 17.10 -25.55 -12.92
C PHE A 396 15.71 -24.99 -13.26
N ASP A 397 15.65 -23.89 -14.02
CA ASP A 397 14.40 -23.27 -14.41
C ASP A 397 13.57 -24.20 -15.33
N ALA A 398 14.21 -24.91 -16.26
CA ALA A 398 13.56 -25.93 -17.10
C ALA A 398 12.96 -27.07 -16.26
N LYS A 399 13.69 -27.57 -15.26
CA LYS A 399 13.20 -28.62 -14.35
C LYS A 399 12.05 -28.13 -13.46
N ARG A 400 12.12 -26.88 -12.99
CA ARG A 400 11.07 -26.26 -12.17
C ARG A 400 9.78 -26.02 -12.97
N LEU A 401 9.90 -25.63 -14.24
CA LEU A 401 8.76 -25.41 -15.13
C LEU A 401 8.14 -26.72 -15.61
N GLY A 402 8.94 -27.78 -15.83
CA GLY A 402 8.44 -29.11 -16.18
C GLY A 402 7.61 -29.80 -15.10
N ASN A 403 7.79 -29.43 -13.82
CA ASN A 403 6.98 -29.94 -12.70
C ASN A 403 5.68 -29.16 -12.44
N ARG A 404 5.34 -28.16 -13.27
CA ARG A 404 4.11 -27.36 -13.16
C ARG A 404 3.03 -27.73 -14.20
N SER A 405 3.18 -28.84 -14.90
CA SER A 405 2.15 -29.39 -15.80
C SER A 405 1.05 -30.13 -15.05
#